data_AF-A0A0C3NBF1-F1
#
_entry.id   AF-A0A0C3NBF1-F1
#
_cell.length_a   1.000
_cell.length_b   1.000
_cell.length_c   1.000
_cell.angle_alpha   90.00
_cell.angle_beta   90.00
_cell.angle_gamma   90.00
#
_symmetry.space_group_name_H-M   'P 1'
#
loop_
_entity.id
_entity.type
_entity.pdbx_description
1 polymer ?
#
loop_
_entity_poly.entity_id
_entity_poly.type
_entity_poly.pdbx_seq_one_letter_code
_entity_poly.pdbx_strand_id
1 'polypeptide(L)'
;MLRLDPEARIQEKYREIRPQDLAVSKEVTEENRFGQGSSKLAWFWTLDTQLNMEDGGLMEEFYRINWLKASTRRNRWMEDMSLVKHEMMFWTILWFKNQRNTWEARALNSEEPGQMAYAKKQVGLWSEFVQKAKLMFQGMQMDCT
;
A
#
# COMPACT_ATOMS: atom_id res chain seq x y z
N MET A 1 -28.79 30.52 -44.12
CA MET A 1 -28.08 29.76 -43.08
C MET A 1 -26.76 29.31 -43.69
N LEU A 2 -25.64 29.97 -43.37
CA LEU A 2 -24.32 29.64 -43.93
C LEU A 2 -23.81 28.36 -43.25
N ARG A 3 -23.71 27.28 -44.02
CA ARG A 3 -23.11 26.03 -43.57
C ARG A 3 -21.62 26.11 -43.92
N LEU A 4 -20.80 26.47 -42.94
CA LEU A 4 -19.34 26.40 -43.06
C LEU A 4 -18.98 24.92 -43.05
N ASP A 5 -18.63 24.36 -44.20
CA ASP A 5 -18.15 22.99 -44.28
C ASP A 5 -16.68 22.98 -43.84
N PRO A 6 -16.33 22.36 -42.71
CA PRO A 6 -14.96 22.41 -42.21
C PRO A 6 -14.05 21.59 -43.11
N GLU A 7 -12.91 22.16 -43.48
CA GLU A 7 -11.85 21.46 -44.23
C GLU A 7 -11.51 20.11 -43.57
N ALA A 8 -11.18 19.10 -44.37
CA ALA A 8 -10.92 17.74 -43.90
C ALA A 8 -9.91 17.67 -42.73
N ARG A 9 -8.93 18.59 -42.71
CA ARG A 9 -7.92 18.71 -41.66
C ARG A 9 -8.50 19.14 -40.30
N ILE A 10 -9.58 19.93 -40.30
CA ILE A 10 -10.28 20.36 -39.08
C ILE A 10 -11.14 19.22 -38.53
N GLN A 11 -11.78 18.44 -39.41
CA GLN A 11 -12.58 17.27 -39.00
C GLN A 11 -11.72 16.12 -38.46
N GLU A 12 -10.49 15.95 -38.96
CA GLU A 12 -9.56 14.97 -38.43
C GLU A 12 -9.06 15.33 -37.01
N LYS A 13 -8.88 16.63 -36.76
CA LYS A 13 -8.42 17.18 -35.47
C LYS A 13 -9.54 17.27 -34.43
N TYR A 14 -10.74 17.72 -34.82
CA TYR A 14 -11.88 17.87 -33.93
C TYR A 14 -12.95 16.86 -34.31
N ARG A 15 -12.89 15.69 -33.66
CA ARG A 15 -13.89 14.63 -33.85
C ARG A 15 -15.20 15.02 -33.16
N GLU A 16 -16.29 14.38 -33.56
CA GLU A 16 -17.57 14.53 -32.86
C GLU A 16 -17.47 13.91 -31.45
N ILE A 17 -17.96 14.63 -30.44
CA ILE A 17 -18.02 14.13 -29.06
C ILE A 17 -19.20 13.18 -28.94
N ARG A 18 -18.93 11.90 -28.71
CA ARG A 18 -19.99 10.91 -28.50
C ARG A 18 -20.24 10.69 -27.01
N PRO A 19 -21.42 10.16 -26.62
CA PRO A 19 -21.70 9.85 -25.21
C PRO A 19 -20.67 8.92 -24.57
N GLN A 20 -20.02 8.04 -25.34
CA GLN A 20 -18.95 7.17 -24.85
C GLN A 20 -17.69 7.93 -24.43
N ASP A 21 -17.43 9.10 -25.03
CA ASP A 21 -16.27 9.95 -24.73
C ASP A 21 -16.50 10.82 -23.47
N LEU A 22 -17.75 10.96 -23.02
CA LEU A 22 -18.12 11.71 -21.81
C LEU A 22 -18.12 10.85 -20.54
N ALA A 23 -17.73 9.57 -20.66
CA ALA A 23 -17.56 8.71 -19.51
C ALA A 23 -16.45 9.28 -18.61
N VAL A 24 -16.78 9.51 -17.32
CA VAL A 24 -15.80 9.98 -16.34
C VAL A 24 -14.66 8.96 -16.29
N SER A 25 -13.43 9.45 -16.44
CA SER A 25 -12.26 8.58 -16.36
C SER A 25 -12.25 7.88 -15.02
N LYS A 26 -12.24 6.55 -15.06
CA LYS A 26 -12.14 5.72 -13.86
C LYS A 26 -10.80 5.92 -13.15
N GLU A 27 -9.79 6.48 -13.81
CA GLU A 27 -8.53 6.87 -13.16
C GLU A 27 -8.75 8.02 -12.16
N VAL A 28 -9.74 8.88 -12.38
CA VAL A 28 -10.07 10.00 -11.51
C VAL A 28 -11.05 9.59 -10.40
N THR A 29 -12.01 8.72 -10.70
CA THR A 29 -13.03 8.30 -9.72
C THR A 29 -12.61 7.09 -8.87
N GLU A 30 -11.75 6.22 -9.39
CA GLU A 30 -11.33 4.98 -8.75
C GLU A 30 -9.80 4.91 -8.68
N GLU A 31 -9.24 5.66 -7.73
CA GLU A 31 -7.78 5.84 -7.56
C GLU A 31 -7.02 4.51 -7.30
N ASN A 32 -7.71 3.45 -6.86
CA ASN A 32 -7.15 2.13 -6.52
C ASN A 32 -7.52 1.00 -7.50
N ARG A 33 -7.99 1.31 -8.70
CA ARG A 33 -8.42 0.27 -9.66
C ARG A 33 -7.23 -0.48 -10.25
N PHE A 34 -7.28 -1.81 -10.25
CA PHE A 34 -6.30 -2.64 -10.96
C PHE A 34 -6.41 -2.46 -12.48
N GLY A 35 -5.28 -2.29 -13.18
CA GLY A 35 -5.25 -2.19 -14.66
C GLY A 35 -5.49 -0.79 -15.24
N GLN A 36 -5.32 0.28 -14.47
CA GLN A 36 -5.42 1.68 -14.94
C GLN A 36 -4.53 1.99 -16.16
N GLY A 37 -3.38 1.31 -16.33
CA GLY A 37 -2.52 1.54 -17.50
C GLY A 37 -3.16 1.21 -18.87
N SER A 38 -4.35 0.59 -18.90
CA SER A 38 -5.07 0.22 -20.12
C SER A 38 -6.28 1.10 -20.43
N SER A 39 -6.70 1.99 -19.52
CA SER A 39 -7.84 2.87 -19.79
C SER A 39 -7.47 3.91 -20.85
N LYS A 40 -8.25 3.95 -21.93
CA LYS A 40 -8.15 5.03 -22.92
C LYS A 40 -9.00 6.20 -22.44
N LEU A 41 -8.36 7.35 -22.26
CA LEU A 41 -9.04 8.63 -22.06
C LEU A 41 -9.73 9.06 -23.37
N ALA A 42 -10.70 9.96 -23.23
CA ALA A 42 -11.36 10.55 -24.38
C ALA A 42 -10.38 11.34 -25.25
N TRP A 43 -10.57 11.29 -26.57
CA TRP A 43 -9.64 11.82 -27.56
C TRP A 43 -9.38 13.34 -27.42
N PHE A 44 -10.33 14.09 -26.85
CA PHE A 44 -10.19 15.54 -26.67
C PHE A 44 -9.24 15.91 -25.53
N TRP A 45 -9.04 15.05 -24.52
CA TRP A 45 -8.00 15.23 -23.50
C TRP A 45 -6.59 14.97 -24.04
N THR A 46 -6.46 14.09 -25.04
CA THR A 46 -5.19 13.88 -25.77
C THR A 46 -4.89 14.94 -26.83
N LEU A 47 -5.84 15.83 -27.12
CA LEU A 47 -5.64 16.91 -28.09
C LEU A 47 -4.71 18.00 -27.54
N ASP A 48 -4.77 18.25 -26.22
CA ASP A 48 -3.93 19.23 -25.53
C ASP A 48 -2.44 18.86 -25.60
N THR A 49 -2.11 17.57 -25.48
CA THR A 49 -0.75 17.04 -25.65
C THR A 49 -0.17 17.22 -27.05
N GLN A 50 -1.00 17.24 -28.10
CA GLN A 50 -0.53 17.39 -29.48
C GLN A 50 -0.31 18.85 -29.86
N LEU A 51 -0.90 19.79 -29.12
CA LEU A 51 -0.82 21.23 -29.42
C LEU A 51 0.21 21.96 -28.55
N ASN A 52 0.46 21.48 -27.34
CA ASN A 52 1.40 22.08 -26.39
C ASN A 52 2.68 21.24 -26.23
N MET A 53 3.25 20.74 -27.34
CA MET A 53 4.46 19.90 -27.30
C MET A 53 5.73 20.64 -26.84
N GLU A 54 5.73 21.97 -26.79
CA GLU A 54 6.88 22.78 -26.33
C GLU A 54 6.89 23.05 -24.81
N ASP A 55 5.76 22.87 -24.12
CA ASP A 55 5.61 23.08 -22.67
C ASP A 55 4.77 21.91 -22.14
N GLY A 56 5.46 20.86 -21.64
CA GLY A 56 4.90 19.54 -21.31
C GLY A 56 3.41 19.59 -20.93
N GLY A 57 2.56 19.14 -21.87
CA GLY A 57 1.12 19.40 -21.82
C GLY A 57 0.46 18.92 -20.52
N LEU A 58 -0.72 19.47 -20.21
CA LEU A 58 -1.45 19.20 -18.94
C LEU A 58 -1.62 17.71 -18.64
N MET A 59 -1.71 16.88 -19.69
CA MET A 59 -1.81 15.43 -19.61
C MET A 59 -0.51 14.75 -19.15
N GLU A 60 0.66 15.26 -19.54
CA GLU A 60 1.97 14.73 -19.11
C GLU A 60 2.16 14.94 -17.61
N GLU A 61 1.86 16.15 -17.12
CA GLU A 61 1.88 16.44 -15.69
C GLU A 61 0.85 15.63 -14.91
N PHE A 62 -0.35 15.40 -15.47
CA PHE A 62 -1.34 14.51 -14.86
C PHE A 62 -0.80 13.07 -14.67
N TYR A 63 -0.20 12.49 -15.71
CA TYR A 63 0.37 11.13 -15.61
C TYR A 63 1.58 11.09 -14.69
N ARG A 64 2.45 12.10 -14.73
CA ARG A 64 3.58 12.23 -13.81
C ARG A 64 3.14 12.27 -12.36
N ILE A 65 2.13 13.08 -12.02
CA ILE A 65 1.57 13.16 -10.66
C ILE A 65 0.97 11.82 -10.24
N ASN A 66 0.21 11.16 -11.12
CA ASN A 66 -0.37 9.85 -10.81
C ASN A 66 0.71 8.78 -10.60
N TRP A 67 1.77 8.79 -11.40
CA TRP A 67 2.92 7.91 -11.20
C TRP A 67 3.62 8.19 -9.86
N LEU A 68 3.85 9.46 -9.51
CA LEU A 68 4.43 9.85 -8.21
C LEU A 68 3.56 9.41 -7.04
N LYS A 69 2.23 9.56 -7.13
CA LYS A 69 1.29 9.06 -6.12
C LYS A 69 1.34 7.54 -5.99
N ALA A 70 1.37 6.81 -7.10
CA ALA A 70 1.48 5.35 -7.08
C ALA A 70 2.82 4.89 -6.49
N SER A 71 3.92 5.56 -6.87
CA SER A 71 5.27 5.30 -6.36
C SER A 71 5.38 5.55 -4.86
N THR A 72 4.87 6.69 -4.37
CA THR A 72 4.86 6.99 -2.92
C THR A 72 4.01 6.01 -2.12
N ARG A 73 2.85 5.58 -2.64
CA ARG A 73 2.04 4.51 -2.01
C ARG A 73 2.79 3.19 -1.95
N ARG A 74 3.44 2.79 -3.05
CA ARG A 74 4.27 1.57 -3.08
C ARG A 74 5.38 1.67 -2.04
N ASN A 75 6.09 2.78 -1.97
CA ASN A 75 7.17 2.99 -0.99
C ASN A 75 6.63 2.92 0.44
N ARG A 76 5.52 3.60 0.74
CA ARG A 76 4.87 3.51 2.05
C ARG A 76 4.47 2.08 2.40
N TRP A 77 3.88 1.33 1.47
CA TRP A 77 3.53 -0.08 1.72
C TRP A 77 4.75 -0.96 1.97
N MET A 78 5.86 -0.71 1.27
CA MET A 78 7.13 -1.40 1.53
C MET A 78 7.66 -1.07 2.93
N GLU A 79 7.58 0.20 3.36
CA GLU A 79 7.94 0.63 4.71
C GLU A 79 7.04 0.00 5.77
N ASP A 80 5.71 0.08 5.60
CA ASP A 80 4.71 -0.48 6.50
C ASP A 80 4.92 -1.99 6.67
N MET A 81 5.21 -2.71 5.59
CA MET A 81 5.52 -4.14 5.65
C MET A 81 6.75 -4.43 6.52
N SER A 82 7.81 -3.61 6.39
CA SER A 82 9.02 -3.73 7.20
C SER A 82 8.74 -3.42 8.67
N LEU A 83 7.99 -2.34 8.95
CA LEU A 83 7.61 -1.93 10.30
C LEU A 83 6.75 -3.00 10.99
N VAL A 84 5.71 -3.49 10.33
CA VAL A 84 4.83 -4.54 10.86
C VAL A 84 5.61 -5.82 11.15
N LYS A 85 6.52 -6.23 10.25
CA LYS A 85 7.43 -7.36 10.51
C LYS A 85 8.28 -7.11 11.75
N HIS A 86 8.82 -5.90 11.91
CA HIS A 86 9.65 -5.56 13.06
C HIS A 86 8.86 -5.55 14.38
N GLU A 87 7.69 -4.90 14.42
CA GLU A 87 6.78 -4.86 15.57
C GLU A 87 6.31 -6.26 15.99
N MET A 88 5.85 -7.06 15.02
CA MET A 88 5.36 -8.40 15.32
C MET A 88 6.49 -9.36 15.70
N MET A 89 7.58 -9.40 14.95
CA MET A 89 8.64 -10.39 15.17
C MET A 89 9.58 -9.99 16.31
N PHE A 90 10.01 -8.73 16.41
CA PHE A 90 10.97 -8.34 17.43
C PHE A 90 10.28 -7.90 18.71
N TRP A 91 9.36 -6.94 18.63
CA TRP A 91 8.78 -6.33 19.83
C TRP A 91 7.89 -7.29 20.61
N THR A 92 7.02 -8.04 19.92
CA THR A 92 6.12 -9.01 20.58
C THR A 92 6.92 -10.13 21.26
N ILE A 93 7.92 -10.69 20.59
CA ILE A 93 8.78 -11.74 21.15
C ILE A 93 9.60 -11.19 22.32
N LEU A 94 10.14 -9.98 22.20
CA LEU A 94 10.90 -9.33 23.28
C LEU A 94 10.02 -9.09 24.50
N TRP A 95 8.78 -8.66 24.29
CA TRP A 95 7.81 -8.47 25.36
C TRP A 95 7.48 -9.77 26.08
N PHE A 96 7.22 -10.87 25.37
CA PHE A 96 6.99 -12.18 25.99
C PHE A 96 8.21 -12.67 26.78
N LYS A 97 9.43 -12.48 26.26
CA LYS A 97 10.67 -12.79 26.99
C LYS A 97 10.78 -11.96 28.27
N ASN A 98 10.48 -10.67 28.20
CA ASN A 98 10.51 -9.79 29.36
C ASN A 98 9.49 -10.23 30.42
N GLN A 99 8.28 -10.61 30.02
CA GLN A 99 7.27 -11.15 30.93
C GLN A 99 7.74 -12.45 31.58
N ARG A 100 8.29 -13.38 30.79
CA ARG A 100 8.89 -14.62 31.32
C ARG A 100 9.95 -14.32 32.38
N ASN A 101 10.89 -13.43 32.10
CA ASN A 101 11.97 -13.07 33.02
C ASN A 101 11.43 -12.39 34.30
N THR A 102 10.37 -11.57 34.16
CA THR A 102 9.71 -10.93 35.31
C THR A 102 9.06 -11.98 36.22
N TRP A 103 8.38 -12.98 35.65
CA TRP A 103 7.80 -14.08 36.42
C TRP A 103 8.84 -15.02 37.01
N GLU A 104 9.98 -15.21 36.33
CA GLU A 104 11.12 -15.97 36.85
C GLU A 104 11.73 -15.28 38.06
N ALA A 105 11.95 -13.96 38.00
CA ALA A 105 12.40 -13.17 39.14
C ALA A 105 11.41 -13.24 40.32
N ARG A 106 10.09 -13.20 40.04
CA ARG A 106 9.05 -13.38 41.08
C ARG A 106 9.06 -14.77 41.70
N ALA A 107 9.34 -15.81 40.92
CA ALA A 107 9.45 -17.17 41.44
C ALA A 107 10.67 -17.34 42.36
N LEU A 108 11.77 -16.66 42.06
CA LEU A 108 12.99 -16.68 42.88
C LEU A 108 12.85 -15.88 44.18
N ASN A 109 12.12 -14.77 44.15
CA ASN A 109 11.93 -13.87 45.29
C ASN A 109 10.75 -14.23 46.20
N SER A 110 10.04 -15.32 45.91
CA SER A 110 8.86 -15.73 46.68
C SER A 110 9.23 -16.85 47.67
N GLU A 111 8.93 -16.63 48.94
CA GLU A 111 9.15 -17.61 50.01
C GLU A 111 7.96 -18.60 50.13
N GLU A 112 6.78 -18.19 49.67
CA GLU A 112 5.55 -18.98 49.75
C GLU A 112 5.49 -20.05 48.63
N PRO A 113 5.36 -21.34 48.98
CA PRO A 113 5.42 -22.43 47.99
C PRO A 113 4.30 -22.35 46.94
N GLY A 114 3.12 -21.86 47.32
CA GLY A 114 1.99 -21.68 46.38
C GLY A 114 2.23 -20.58 45.35
N GLN A 115 2.79 -19.45 45.78
CA GLN A 115 3.13 -18.34 44.89
C GLN A 115 4.28 -18.73 43.95
N MET A 116 5.29 -19.44 44.46
CA MET A 116 6.37 -19.99 43.66
C MET A 116 5.87 -20.95 42.58
N ALA A 117 4.96 -21.88 42.93
CA ALA A 117 4.38 -22.82 41.99
C ALA A 117 3.60 -22.10 40.87
N TYR A 118 2.81 -21.07 41.23
CA TYR A 118 2.08 -20.27 40.24
C TYR A 118 3.02 -19.47 39.34
N ALA A 119 4.05 -18.83 39.90
CA ALA A 119 5.03 -18.07 39.13
C ALA A 119 5.78 -18.98 38.14
N LYS A 120 6.19 -20.19 38.56
CA LYS A 120 6.79 -21.20 37.66
C LYS A 120 5.84 -21.63 36.53
N LYS A 121 4.54 -21.78 36.82
CA LYS A 121 3.53 -22.04 35.77
C LYS A 121 3.47 -20.89 34.75
N GLN A 122 3.50 -19.65 35.20
CA GLN A 122 3.51 -18.48 34.32
C GLN A 122 4.77 -18.44 33.46
N VAL A 123 5.95 -18.75 34.01
CA VAL A 123 7.19 -18.87 33.24
C VAL A 123 7.05 -19.89 32.10
N GLY A 124 6.43 -21.05 32.38
CA GLY A 124 6.12 -22.05 31.35
C GLY A 124 5.23 -21.49 30.24
N LEU A 125 4.09 -20.88 30.61
CA LEU A 125 3.15 -20.29 29.66
C LEU A 125 3.82 -19.23 28.75
N TRP A 126 4.57 -18.30 29.32
CA TRP A 126 5.25 -17.26 28.54
C TRP A 126 6.36 -17.85 27.65
N SER A 127 7.01 -18.93 28.08
CA SER A 127 7.99 -19.64 27.25
C SER A 127 7.33 -20.30 26.04
N GLU A 128 6.16 -20.91 26.20
CA GLU A 128 5.37 -21.45 25.10
C GLU A 128 4.95 -20.36 24.11
N PHE A 129 4.50 -19.20 24.60
CA PHE A 129 4.17 -18.07 23.72
C PHE A 129 5.38 -17.57 22.92
N VAL A 130 6.57 -17.49 23.53
CA VAL A 130 7.80 -17.16 22.80
C VAL A 130 8.07 -18.18 21.69
N GLN A 131 7.94 -19.48 21.96
CA GLN A 131 8.18 -20.53 20.96
C GLN A 131 7.14 -20.47 19.83
N LYS A 132 5.85 -20.36 20.18
CA LYS A 132 4.76 -20.28 19.20
C LYS A 132 4.88 -19.03 18.32
N ALA A 133 5.19 -17.87 18.90
CA ALA A 133 5.42 -16.64 18.16
C ALA A 133 6.59 -16.76 17.19
N LYS A 134 7.73 -17.32 17.64
CA LYS A 134 8.87 -17.60 16.76
C LYS A 134 8.49 -18.47 15.57
N LEU A 135 7.78 -19.58 15.82
CA LEU A 135 7.37 -20.51 14.76
C LEU A 135 6.39 -19.85 13.78
N MET A 136 5.36 -19.16 14.28
CA MET A 136 4.38 -18.49 13.42
C MET A 136 5.02 -17.39 12.56
N PHE A 137 5.95 -16.62 13.11
CA PHE A 137 6.57 -15.51 12.39
C PHE A 137 7.73 -15.93 11.49
N GLN A 138 8.45 -17.02 11.79
CA GLN A 138 9.46 -17.59 10.89
C GLN A 138 8.85 -18.11 9.57
N GLY A 139 7.65 -18.70 9.62
CA GLY A 139 6.95 -19.15 8.41
C GLY A 139 6.43 -18.03 7.51
N MET A 140 6.40 -16.77 8.00
CA MET A 140 6.01 -15.58 7.25
C MET A 140 7.20 -14.82 6.63
N GLN A 141 8.42 -15.36 6.76
CA GLN A 141 9.61 -14.84 6.11
C GLN A 141 9.59 -15.22 4.62
N MET A 142 8.64 -14.65 3.87
CA MET A 142 8.71 -14.63 2.41
C MET A 142 9.79 -13.62 2.05
N ASP A 143 10.87 -14.12 1.45
CA ASP A 143 11.96 -13.31 0.90
C ASP A 143 11.35 -12.33 -0.10
N CYS A 144 11.38 -11.05 0.27
CA CYS A 144 11.10 -9.96 -0.66
C CYS A 144 12.42 -9.65 -1.37
N THR A 145 12.81 -10.51 -2.31
CA THR A 145 13.80 -10.17 -3.34
C THR A 145 13.15 -9.44 -4.51
#